data_AF-A0AA47KLA8-F1
#
_entry.id   AF-A0AA47KLA8-F1
#
_cell.length_a   1.000
_cell.length_b   1.000
_cell.length_c   1.000
_cell.angle_alpha   90.00
_cell.angle_beta   90.00
_cell.angle_gamma   90.00
#
_symmetry.space_group_name_H-M   'P 1'
#
loop_
_entity.id
_entity.type
_entity.pdbx_description
1 polymer ?
#
loop_
_entity_poly.entity_id
_entity_poly.type
_entity_poly.pdbx_seq_one_letter_code
_entity_poly.pdbx_strand_id
1 'polypeptide(L)'
;MDTNKVIEYRKSIKFELVRAKLAFDEFFGYAGGFITDRFDDTNVLAKIKIFDAYARWVGHLYESMLALVKIEDQNSVSENSKSDVTDPEIQCEAQKSLNRFNALVKSGEINPDGHVSLTLDGEFASDLRKARNKCSFHCTNNRVQSEILQEFMSKHHHMAYWLYSEMLNLHGNIDSECDKDLGAINQFFSVSRRALS
;
A
#
# COMPACT_ATOMS: atom_id res chain seq x y z
N MET A 1 14.43 -20.18 -3.88
CA MET A 1 13.20 -20.53 -3.13
C MET A 1 12.43 -21.63 -3.86
N ASP A 2 11.60 -22.43 -3.19
CA ASP A 2 10.63 -23.33 -3.84
C ASP A 2 9.74 -22.51 -4.79
N THR A 3 9.65 -22.93 -6.06
CA THR A 3 8.83 -22.28 -7.11
C THR A 3 7.41 -22.02 -6.61
N ASN A 4 6.85 -22.89 -5.78
CA ASN A 4 5.52 -22.73 -5.20
C ASN A 4 5.40 -21.49 -4.30
N LYS A 5 6.43 -21.18 -3.50
CA LYS A 5 6.43 -19.99 -2.65
C LYS A 5 6.55 -18.70 -3.46
N VAL A 6 7.29 -18.71 -4.57
CA VAL A 6 7.41 -17.53 -5.45
C VAL A 6 6.04 -17.23 -6.09
N ILE A 7 5.35 -18.28 -6.52
CA ILE A 7 3.99 -18.18 -7.03
C ILE A 7 3.05 -17.63 -5.94
N GLU A 8 3.18 -18.10 -4.71
CA GLU A 8 2.40 -17.61 -3.57
C GLU A 8 2.63 -16.11 -3.29
N TYR A 9 3.89 -15.65 -3.23
CA TYR A 9 4.16 -14.22 -3.01
C TYR A 9 3.68 -13.35 -4.19
N ARG A 10 3.80 -13.83 -5.44
CA ARG A 10 3.22 -13.11 -6.59
C ARG A 10 1.70 -12.99 -6.50
N LYS A 11 1.02 -14.05 -6.07
CA LYS A 11 -0.42 -13.99 -5.75
C LYS A 11 -0.69 -13.00 -4.62
N SER A 12 0.10 -13.03 -3.54
CA SER A 12 -0.04 -12.11 -2.42
C SER A 12 0.12 -10.65 -2.82
N ILE A 13 1.08 -10.32 -3.69
CA ILE A 13 1.24 -8.95 -4.21
C ILE A 13 -0.01 -8.49 -4.95
N LYS A 14 -0.58 -9.33 -5.83
CA LYS A 14 -1.84 -9.05 -6.54
C LYS A 14 -2.98 -8.79 -5.54
N PHE A 15 -3.16 -9.73 -4.62
CA PHE A 15 -3.76 -9.60 -3.29
C PHE A 15 -3.82 -8.17 -2.77
N GLU A 16 -2.68 -7.77 -2.26
CA GLU A 16 -2.53 -6.58 -1.46
C GLU A 16 -2.67 -5.33 -2.34
N LEU A 17 -2.28 -5.35 -3.61
CA LEU A 17 -2.46 -4.22 -4.52
C LEU A 17 -3.93 -3.94 -4.87
N VAL A 18 -4.77 -4.98 -5.04
CA VAL A 18 -6.22 -4.78 -5.22
C VAL A 18 -6.84 -4.18 -3.97
N ARG A 19 -6.46 -4.66 -2.77
CA ARG A 19 -6.93 -4.11 -1.50
C ARG A 19 -6.43 -2.68 -1.27
N ALA A 20 -5.19 -2.40 -1.64
CA ALA A 20 -4.61 -1.06 -1.64
C ALA A 20 -5.41 -0.14 -2.56
N LYS A 21 -5.79 -0.60 -3.77
CA LYS A 21 -6.62 0.17 -4.69
C LYS A 21 -7.98 0.51 -4.09
N LEU A 22 -8.70 -0.47 -3.55
CA LEU A 22 -10.00 -0.23 -2.92
C LEU A 22 -9.89 0.78 -1.76
N ALA A 23 -8.83 0.67 -0.95
CA ALA A 23 -8.56 1.59 0.14
C ALA A 23 -8.20 3.01 -0.37
N PHE A 24 -7.38 3.11 -1.41
CA PHE A 24 -7.00 4.41 -1.99
C PHE A 24 -8.17 5.11 -2.66
N ASP A 25 -8.99 4.39 -3.45
CA ASP A 25 -10.18 4.94 -4.08
C ASP A 25 -11.17 5.48 -3.03
N GLU A 26 -11.32 4.78 -1.90
CA GLU A 26 -12.13 5.25 -0.78
C GLU A 26 -11.54 6.50 -0.12
N PHE A 27 -10.24 6.49 0.18
CA PHE A 27 -9.53 7.66 0.73
C PHE A 27 -9.70 8.87 -0.19
N PHE A 28 -9.43 8.71 -1.48
CA PHE A 28 -9.53 9.77 -2.48
C PHE A 28 -10.96 10.30 -2.58
N GLY A 29 -11.97 9.42 -2.52
CA GLY A 29 -13.38 9.82 -2.51
C GLY A 29 -13.76 10.69 -1.31
N TYR A 30 -13.35 10.31 -0.09
CA TYR A 30 -13.62 11.12 1.10
C TYR A 30 -12.79 12.40 1.13
N ALA A 31 -11.50 12.34 0.80
CA ALA A 31 -10.61 13.50 0.71
C ALA A 31 -11.15 14.54 -0.28
N GLY A 32 -11.52 14.10 -1.49
CA GLY A 32 -12.14 14.95 -2.49
C GLY A 32 -13.48 15.54 -2.02
N GLY A 33 -14.25 14.79 -1.23
CA GLY A 33 -15.48 15.28 -0.63
C GLY A 33 -15.28 16.45 0.36
N PHE A 34 -14.21 16.42 1.17
CA PHE A 34 -13.85 17.56 2.03
C PHE A 34 -13.28 18.74 1.22
N ILE A 35 -12.46 18.49 0.20
CA ILE A 35 -11.88 19.54 -0.66
C ILE A 35 -12.96 20.29 -1.46
N THR A 36 -14.03 19.60 -1.84
CA THR A 36 -15.14 20.15 -2.65
C THR A 36 -16.33 20.60 -1.80
N ASP A 37 -16.17 20.71 -0.49
CA ASP A 37 -17.23 21.11 0.48
C ASP A 37 -18.49 20.22 0.45
N ARG A 38 -18.41 19.00 -0.12
CA ARG A 38 -19.48 17.99 -0.04
C ARG A 38 -19.61 17.43 1.38
N PHE A 39 -18.53 17.42 2.13
CA PHE A 39 -18.49 17.11 3.55
C PHE A 39 -17.93 18.32 4.31
N ASP A 40 -18.64 18.76 5.35
CA ASP A 40 -18.13 19.76 6.28
C ASP A 40 -17.31 19.11 7.41
N ASP A 41 -16.59 19.94 8.17
CA ASP A 41 -15.77 19.53 9.31
C ASP A 41 -16.56 18.90 10.47
N THR A 42 -17.89 18.93 10.46
CA THR A 42 -18.72 18.25 11.47
C THR A 42 -19.03 16.80 11.10
N ASN A 43 -18.71 16.38 9.87
CA ASN A 43 -18.97 15.02 9.39
C ASN A 43 -17.99 13.99 9.97
N VAL A 44 -18.28 13.53 11.21
CA VAL A 44 -17.45 12.57 11.95
C VAL A 44 -17.25 11.26 11.19
N LEU A 45 -18.27 10.74 10.51
CA LEU A 45 -18.17 9.47 9.79
C LEU A 45 -17.20 9.58 8.61
N ALA A 46 -17.26 10.66 7.85
CA ALA A 46 -16.31 10.91 6.75
C ALA A 46 -14.87 11.03 7.28
N LYS A 47 -14.67 11.68 8.45
CA LYS A 47 -13.35 11.78 9.11
C LYS A 47 -12.78 10.42 9.53
N ILE A 48 -13.61 9.53 10.05
CA ILE A 48 -13.18 8.18 10.42
C ILE A 48 -12.82 7.38 9.15
N LYS A 49 -13.66 7.47 8.11
CA LYS A 49 -13.45 6.70 6.87
C LYS A 49 -12.21 7.15 6.09
N ILE A 50 -11.94 8.45 5.99
CA ILE A 50 -10.71 8.94 5.34
C ILE A 50 -9.46 8.45 6.09
N PHE A 51 -9.47 8.48 7.43
CA PHE A 51 -8.37 8.00 8.25
C PHE A 51 -8.15 6.49 8.07
N ASP A 52 -9.22 5.70 8.21
CA ASP A 52 -9.17 4.23 8.07
C ASP A 52 -8.75 3.79 6.66
N ALA A 53 -9.30 4.44 5.62
CA ALA A 53 -8.95 4.16 4.24
C ALA A 53 -7.46 4.45 3.97
N TYR A 54 -6.94 5.56 4.46
CA TYR A 54 -5.52 5.88 4.30
C TYR A 54 -4.61 4.90 5.06
N ALA A 55 -4.99 4.53 6.30
CA ALA A 55 -4.25 3.54 7.09
C ALA A 55 -4.20 2.17 6.40
N ARG A 56 -5.34 1.71 5.86
CA ARG A 56 -5.41 0.47 5.08
C ARG A 56 -4.56 0.53 3.82
N TRP A 57 -4.63 1.64 3.08
CA TRP A 57 -3.83 1.81 1.87
C TRP A 57 -2.32 1.69 2.17
N VAL A 58 -1.84 2.40 3.19
CA VAL A 58 -0.45 2.33 3.65
C VAL A 58 -0.07 0.90 4.09
N GLY A 59 -0.96 0.23 4.83
CA GLY A 59 -0.76 -1.15 5.25
C GLY A 59 -0.62 -2.13 4.08
N HIS A 60 -1.51 -2.05 3.10
CA HIS A 60 -1.47 -2.92 1.91
C HIS A 60 -0.28 -2.64 1.01
N LEU A 61 0.15 -1.37 0.91
CA LEU A 61 1.40 -1.01 0.23
C LEU A 61 2.61 -1.68 0.90
N TYR A 62 2.69 -1.63 2.23
CA TYR A 62 3.76 -2.30 2.99
C TYR A 62 3.79 -3.81 2.73
N GLU A 63 2.65 -4.50 2.81
CA GLU A 63 2.61 -5.96 2.59
C GLU A 63 2.99 -6.33 1.15
N SER A 64 2.60 -5.50 0.17
CA SER A 64 3.00 -5.66 -1.23
C SER A 64 4.53 -5.55 -1.38
N MET A 65 5.15 -4.54 -0.76
CA MET A 65 6.60 -4.34 -0.80
C MET A 65 7.35 -5.46 -0.10
N LEU A 66 6.86 -5.92 1.05
CA LEU A 66 7.46 -7.03 1.78
C LEU A 66 7.44 -8.32 0.95
N ALA A 67 6.33 -8.60 0.26
CA ALA A 67 6.25 -9.75 -0.62
C ALA A 67 7.18 -9.63 -1.84
N LEU A 68 7.34 -8.42 -2.41
CA LEU A 68 8.31 -8.17 -3.48
C LEU A 68 9.74 -8.45 -3.02
N VAL A 69 10.14 -7.90 -1.87
CA VAL A 69 11.48 -8.12 -1.30
C VAL A 69 11.76 -9.61 -1.07
N LYS A 70 10.78 -10.39 -0.60
CA LYS A 70 10.94 -11.84 -0.43
C LYS A 70 11.16 -12.60 -1.75
N ILE A 71 10.72 -12.04 -2.89
CA ILE A 71 10.97 -12.60 -4.22
C ILE A 71 12.38 -12.23 -4.71
N GLU A 72 12.77 -10.97 -4.52
CA GLU A 72 14.01 -10.39 -5.04
C GLU A 72 15.23 -10.81 -4.20
N ASP A 73 15.15 -10.75 -2.87
CA ASP A 73 16.23 -11.12 -1.95
C ASP A 73 15.93 -12.43 -1.19
N GLN A 74 16.07 -13.52 -1.95
CA GLN A 74 15.71 -14.88 -1.54
C GLN A 74 16.59 -15.46 -0.41
N ASN A 75 17.71 -14.82 -0.08
CA ASN A 75 18.68 -15.34 0.88
C ASN A 75 18.63 -14.59 2.22
N SER A 76 18.24 -13.30 2.22
CA SER A 76 18.29 -12.44 3.42
C SER A 76 16.93 -12.29 4.11
N VAL A 77 15.82 -12.36 3.35
CA VAL A 77 14.50 -12.02 3.88
C VAL A 77 13.58 -13.25 3.95
N SER A 78 13.29 -13.67 5.17
CA SER A 78 12.35 -14.75 5.52
C SER A 78 11.07 -14.19 6.15
N GLU A 79 10.06 -15.03 6.38
CA GLU A 79 8.82 -14.65 7.07
C GLU A 79 9.04 -14.13 8.50
N ASN A 80 10.14 -14.51 9.13
CA ASN A 80 10.51 -14.10 10.48
C ASN A 80 11.65 -13.07 10.49
N SER A 81 12.03 -12.52 9.33
CA SER A 81 13.09 -11.52 9.28
C SER A 81 12.69 -10.30 10.10
N LYS A 82 13.63 -9.86 10.93
CA LYS A 82 13.48 -8.68 11.77
C LYS A 82 13.50 -7.42 10.89
N SER A 83 12.96 -6.33 11.44
CA SER A 83 12.80 -5.07 10.71
C SER A 83 14.10 -4.44 10.24
N ASP A 84 15.18 -4.64 10.98
CA ASP A 84 16.54 -4.23 10.62
C ASP A 84 17.07 -4.90 9.34
N VAL A 85 16.44 -5.99 8.90
CA VAL A 85 16.75 -6.68 7.65
C VAL A 85 15.74 -6.30 6.56
N THR A 86 14.45 -6.19 6.89
CA THR A 86 13.39 -5.91 5.88
C THR A 86 13.36 -4.45 5.43
N ASP A 87 13.55 -3.49 6.34
CA ASP A 87 13.40 -2.08 6.02
C ASP A 87 14.44 -1.60 4.99
N PRO A 88 15.74 -1.97 5.08
CA PRO A 88 16.74 -1.61 4.06
C PRO A 88 16.41 -2.16 2.67
N GLU A 89 15.88 -3.38 2.58
CA GLU A 89 15.52 -3.98 1.29
C GLU A 89 14.28 -3.29 0.67
N ILE A 90 13.27 -2.96 1.48
CA ILE A 90 12.13 -2.15 1.02
C ILE A 90 12.62 -0.77 0.55
N GLN A 91 13.56 -0.16 1.29
CA GLN A 91 14.18 1.10 0.91
C GLN A 91 14.91 1.00 -0.44
N CYS A 92 15.62 -0.11 -0.68
CA CYS A 92 16.30 -0.39 -1.94
C CYS A 92 15.32 -0.49 -3.11
N GLU A 93 14.22 -1.26 -2.95
CA GLU A 93 13.19 -1.36 -3.98
C GLU A 93 12.48 -0.03 -4.26
N ALA A 94 12.20 0.76 -3.22
CA ALA A 94 11.67 2.11 -3.39
C ALA A 94 12.65 3.03 -4.14
N GLN A 95 13.96 2.91 -3.88
CA GLN A 95 14.98 3.66 -4.61
C GLN A 95 15.05 3.25 -6.08
N LYS A 96 14.92 1.95 -6.40
CA LYS A 96 14.83 1.47 -7.79
C LYS A 96 13.62 2.07 -8.50
N SER A 97 12.47 2.14 -7.82
CA SER A 97 11.26 2.81 -8.31
C SER A 97 11.47 4.30 -8.61
N LEU A 98 12.07 5.04 -7.67
CA LEU A 98 12.41 6.44 -7.87
C LEU A 98 13.38 6.65 -9.04
N ASN A 99 14.35 5.75 -9.21
CA ASN A 99 15.28 5.82 -10.34
C ASN A 99 14.57 5.63 -11.68
N ARG A 100 13.57 4.72 -11.75
CA ARG A 100 12.73 4.54 -12.94
C ARG A 100 11.89 5.79 -13.22
N PHE A 101 11.25 6.38 -12.20
CA PHE A 101 10.55 7.66 -12.34
C PHE A 101 11.45 8.75 -12.94
N ASN A 102 12.63 8.93 -12.37
CA ASN A 102 13.59 9.93 -12.84
C ASN A 102 14.05 9.68 -14.28
N ALA A 103 14.13 8.42 -14.71
CA ALA A 103 14.43 8.07 -16.09
C ALA A 103 13.28 8.46 -17.05
N LEU A 104 12.03 8.20 -16.67
CA LEU A 104 10.83 8.58 -17.44
C LEU A 104 10.66 10.10 -17.57
N VAL A 105 10.98 10.84 -16.51
CA VAL A 105 11.00 12.32 -16.55
C VAL A 105 12.07 12.80 -17.54
N LYS A 106 13.27 12.21 -17.47
CA LYS A 106 14.37 12.57 -18.38
C LYS A 106 14.10 12.20 -19.85
N SER A 107 13.36 11.12 -20.10
CA SER A 107 12.97 10.71 -21.46
C SER A 107 11.83 11.55 -22.03
N GLY A 108 11.13 12.34 -21.20
CA GLY A 108 9.97 13.14 -21.59
C GLY A 108 8.67 12.33 -21.67
N GLU A 109 8.68 11.07 -21.24
CA GLU A 109 7.46 10.27 -21.10
C GLU A 109 6.55 10.81 -19.98
N ILE A 110 7.16 11.45 -18.99
CA ILE A 110 6.49 12.13 -17.87
C ILE A 110 6.83 13.62 -17.95
N ASN A 111 5.81 14.48 -18.06
CA ASN A 111 6.01 15.92 -18.26
C ASN A 111 6.41 16.65 -16.95
N PRO A 112 7.65 17.16 -16.82
CA PRO A 112 8.13 17.74 -15.57
C PRO A 112 7.31 18.93 -15.05
N ASP A 113 6.66 19.71 -15.93
CA ASP A 113 5.99 20.97 -15.56
C ASP A 113 4.69 20.78 -14.76
N GLY A 114 4.17 19.55 -14.67
CA GLY A 114 2.95 19.21 -13.93
C GLY A 114 3.14 18.20 -12.80
N HIS A 115 4.36 17.71 -12.56
CA HIS A 115 4.61 16.64 -11.60
C HIS A 115 5.24 17.13 -10.30
N VAL A 116 4.79 16.54 -9.19
CA VAL A 116 5.42 16.73 -7.90
C VAL A 116 6.79 16.06 -7.92
N SER A 117 7.84 16.81 -7.58
CA SER A 117 9.18 16.26 -7.41
C SER A 117 9.15 15.15 -6.37
N LEU A 118 9.55 13.95 -6.76
CA LEU A 118 9.61 12.81 -5.86
C LEU A 118 10.96 12.75 -5.15
N THR A 119 10.91 12.57 -3.83
CA THR A 119 12.07 12.33 -2.99
C THR A 119 11.83 11.06 -2.18
N LEU A 120 12.91 10.33 -1.91
CA LEU A 120 12.88 9.17 -1.04
C LEU A 120 13.71 9.46 0.20
N ASP A 121 13.03 9.72 1.31
CA ASP A 121 13.67 9.93 2.60
C ASP A 121 14.26 8.61 3.12
N GLY A 122 15.39 8.70 3.82
CA GLY A 122 16.10 7.53 4.37
C GLY A 122 15.30 6.73 5.42
N GLU A 123 14.25 7.33 5.99
CA GLU A 123 13.38 6.70 6.99
C GLU A 123 12.09 6.10 6.37
N PHE A 124 11.89 6.22 5.05
CA PHE A 124 10.64 5.84 4.37
C PHE A 124 10.15 4.44 4.74
N ALA A 125 11.00 3.41 4.61
CA ALA A 125 10.60 2.03 4.90
C ALA A 125 10.22 1.80 6.37
N SER A 126 10.97 2.43 7.29
CA SER A 126 10.71 2.36 8.74
C SER A 126 9.39 3.03 9.08
N ASP A 127 9.13 4.22 8.54
CA ASP A 127 7.88 4.96 8.76
C ASP A 127 6.69 4.25 8.13
N LEU A 128 6.85 3.64 6.95
CA LEU A 128 5.84 2.79 6.30
C LEU A 128 5.44 1.61 7.21
N ARG A 129 6.43 0.91 7.77
CA ARG A 129 6.22 -0.19 8.72
C ARG A 129 5.56 0.28 10.01
N LYS A 130 6.00 1.43 10.57
CA LYS A 130 5.39 2.03 11.77
C LYS A 130 3.92 2.32 11.52
N ALA A 131 3.58 2.98 10.41
CA ALA A 131 2.20 3.27 10.03
C ALA A 131 1.37 1.98 9.89
N ARG A 132 1.87 0.95 9.19
CA ARG A 132 1.22 -0.37 9.08
C ARG A 132 0.93 -0.98 10.45
N ASN A 133 1.89 -0.97 11.37
CA ASN A 133 1.75 -1.59 12.69
C ASN A 133 0.87 -0.79 13.66
N LYS A 134 0.73 0.51 13.44
CA LYS A 134 0.12 1.45 14.39
C LYS A 134 -1.14 2.12 13.89
N CYS A 135 -1.64 1.84 12.69
CA CYS A 135 -2.81 2.54 12.18
C CYS A 135 -3.99 1.64 11.77
N SER A 136 -3.82 0.33 11.55
CA SER A 136 -4.90 -0.51 10.98
C SER A 136 -5.87 -1.15 11.99
N PHE A 137 -5.49 -1.49 13.23
CA PHE A 137 -6.40 -2.13 14.20
C PHE A 137 -5.98 -1.89 15.65
N HIS A 138 -6.79 -1.18 16.46
CA HIS A 138 -6.52 -0.99 17.90
C HIS A 138 -7.75 -1.15 18.78
N CYS A 139 -7.55 -1.81 19.91
CA CYS A 139 -8.56 -2.03 20.95
C CYS A 139 -8.67 -0.87 21.96
N THR A 140 -7.76 0.11 21.90
CA THR A 140 -7.76 1.25 22.83
C THR A 140 -7.60 2.59 22.11
N ASN A 141 -8.38 3.60 22.52
CA ASN A 141 -8.32 4.96 21.97
C ASN A 141 -6.91 5.58 22.07
N ASN A 142 -6.12 5.20 23.08
CA ASN A 142 -4.74 5.64 23.27
C ASN A 142 -3.75 5.14 22.20
N ARG A 143 -4.19 4.30 21.26
CA ARG A 143 -3.40 3.80 20.12
C ARG A 143 -3.86 4.29 18.76
N VAL A 144 -4.90 5.13 18.66
CA VAL A 144 -5.15 5.87 17.42
C VAL A 144 -4.04 6.91 17.29
N GLN A 145 -2.89 6.48 16.78
CA GLN A 145 -1.71 7.32 16.60
C GLN A 145 -1.86 8.09 15.28
N SER A 146 -2.82 9.01 15.25
CA SER A 146 -3.08 9.84 14.08
C SER A 146 -1.85 10.63 13.67
N GLU A 147 -1.01 11.02 14.64
CA GLU A 147 0.27 11.69 14.41
C GLU A 147 1.20 10.88 13.51
N ILE A 148 1.33 9.55 13.71
CA ILE A 148 2.17 8.70 12.85
C ILE A 148 1.68 8.72 11.41
N LEU A 149 0.36 8.66 11.21
CA LEU A 149 -0.22 8.63 9.87
C LEU A 149 -0.16 10.01 9.21
N GLN A 150 -0.31 11.09 9.97
CA GLN A 150 -0.13 12.47 9.52
C GLN A 150 1.33 12.75 9.13
N GLU A 151 2.29 12.32 9.96
CA GLU A 151 3.72 12.41 9.66
C GLU A 151 4.06 11.62 8.39
N PHE A 152 3.57 10.38 8.27
CA PHE A 152 3.78 9.59 7.06
C PHE A 152 3.16 10.27 5.83
N MET A 153 1.93 10.78 5.93
CA MET A 153 1.27 11.49 4.83
C MET A 153 2.06 12.75 4.41
N SER A 154 2.43 13.58 5.36
CA SER A 154 3.14 14.84 5.07
C SER A 154 4.52 14.62 4.44
N LYS A 155 5.27 13.62 4.91
CA LYS A 155 6.63 13.35 4.41
C LYS A 155 6.64 12.50 3.14
N HIS A 156 5.83 11.45 3.11
CA HIS A 156 6.03 10.31 2.21
C HIS A 156 4.91 10.11 1.19
N HIS A 157 3.79 10.86 1.26
CA HIS A 157 2.59 10.56 0.45
C HIS A 157 2.87 10.46 -1.05
N HIS A 158 3.57 11.43 -1.64
CA HIS A 158 3.83 11.42 -3.08
C HIS A 158 4.70 10.24 -3.52
N MET A 159 5.72 9.91 -2.73
CA MET A 159 6.58 8.76 -3.01
C MET A 159 5.82 7.43 -2.82
N ALA A 160 5.01 7.33 -1.76
CA ALA A 160 4.16 6.16 -1.52
C ALA A 160 3.12 5.98 -2.64
N TYR A 161 2.53 7.08 -3.12
CA TYR A 161 1.59 7.07 -4.22
C TYR A 161 2.23 6.64 -5.54
N TRP A 162 3.42 7.15 -5.85
CA TRP A 162 4.17 6.71 -7.03
C TRP A 162 4.49 5.22 -6.96
N LEU A 163 5.05 4.76 -5.83
CA LEU A 163 5.40 3.36 -5.61
C LEU A 163 4.17 2.45 -5.75
N TYR A 164 3.06 2.82 -5.12
CA TYR A 164 1.77 2.13 -5.27
C TYR A 164 1.32 2.06 -6.73
N SER A 165 1.34 3.18 -7.44
CA SER A 165 0.89 3.27 -8.84
C SER A 165 1.76 2.43 -9.77
N GLU A 166 3.07 2.48 -9.58
CA GLU A 166 4.01 1.66 -10.33
C GLU A 166 3.80 0.17 -10.06
N MET A 167 3.70 -0.24 -8.79
CA MET A 167 3.44 -1.63 -8.43
C MET A 167 2.11 -2.12 -9.00
N LEU A 168 1.06 -1.29 -8.96
CA LEU A 168 -0.23 -1.62 -9.56
C LEU A 168 -0.10 -1.84 -11.08
N ASN A 169 0.67 -1.02 -11.78
CA ASN A 169 0.91 -1.19 -13.21
C ASN A 169 1.72 -2.45 -13.53
N LEU A 170 2.73 -2.77 -12.73
CA LEU A 170 3.63 -3.91 -12.97
C LEU A 170 3.03 -5.25 -12.52
N HIS A 171 2.22 -5.24 -11.47
CA HIS A 171 1.78 -6.46 -10.79
C HIS A 171 0.28 -6.54 -10.58
N GLY A 172 -0.45 -5.42 -10.60
CA GLY A 172 -1.86 -5.33 -10.22
C GLY A 172 -2.86 -5.78 -11.29
N ASN A 173 -2.40 -6.23 -12.46
CA ASN A 173 -3.31 -6.72 -13.49
C ASN A 173 -3.97 -8.04 -13.02
N ILE A 174 -5.29 -7.99 -12.87
CA ILE A 174 -6.13 -9.15 -12.53
C ILE A 174 -6.31 -9.96 -13.82
N ASP A 175 -5.24 -10.58 -14.30
CA ASP A 175 -5.34 -11.54 -15.38
C ASP A 175 -6.14 -12.77 -14.88
N SER A 176 -6.71 -13.52 -15.82
CA SER A 176 -7.57 -14.71 -15.61
C SER A 176 -7.05 -15.82 -14.66
N GLU A 177 -5.80 -15.73 -14.19
CA GLU A 177 -5.25 -16.59 -13.14
C GLU A 177 -5.76 -16.22 -11.73
N CYS A 178 -6.02 -14.94 -11.45
CA CYS A 178 -6.63 -14.51 -10.18
C CYS A 178 -8.14 -14.80 -10.13
N ASP A 179 -8.81 -14.85 -11.27
CA ASP A 179 -10.25 -15.17 -11.36
C ASP A 179 -10.58 -16.59 -10.86
N LYS A 180 -9.59 -17.48 -10.79
CA LYS A 180 -9.82 -18.90 -10.51
C LYS A 180 -9.64 -19.30 -9.04
N ASP A 181 -8.89 -18.54 -8.24
CA ASP A 181 -8.66 -18.90 -6.84
C ASP A 181 -8.35 -17.69 -5.95
N LEU A 182 -9.41 -17.08 -5.40
CA LEU A 182 -9.31 -16.10 -4.31
C LEU A 182 -9.24 -16.78 -2.91
N GLY A 183 -9.08 -18.11 -2.87
CA GLY A 183 -8.93 -18.91 -1.65
C GLY A 183 -9.99 -18.60 -0.59
N ALA A 184 -9.51 -18.15 0.58
CA ALA A 184 -10.35 -17.83 1.73
C ALA A 184 -11.41 -16.74 1.45
N ILE A 185 -11.20 -15.84 0.47
CA ILE A 185 -12.19 -14.81 0.10
C ILE A 185 -13.41 -15.45 -0.56
N ASN A 186 -13.20 -16.41 -1.47
CA ASN A 186 -14.29 -17.16 -2.11
C ASN A 186 -15.07 -17.97 -1.07
N GLN A 187 -14.35 -18.57 -0.09
CA GLN A 187 -14.98 -19.28 1.01
C GLN A 187 -15.83 -18.34 1.88
N PHE A 188 -15.30 -17.18 2.26
CA PHE A 188 -16.04 -16.16 3.00
C PHE A 188 -17.29 -15.73 2.24
N PHE A 189 -17.17 -15.41 0.95
CA PHE A 189 -18.30 -15.03 0.10
C PHE A 189 -19.39 -16.12 0.06
N SER A 190 -19.02 -17.39 -0.11
CA SER A 190 -19.95 -18.52 -0.10
C SER A 190 -20.68 -18.68 1.25
N VAL A 191 -19.98 -18.47 2.36
CA VAL A 191 -20.58 -18.50 3.70
C VAL A 191 -21.51 -17.30 3.92
N SER A 192 -21.06 -16.09 3.61
CA SER A 192 -21.86 -14.86 3.76
C SER A 192 -23.12 -14.89 2.92
N ARG A 193 -23.04 -15.38 1.67
CA ARG A 193 -24.21 -15.52 0.80
C ARG A 193 -25.27 -16.44 1.41
N ARG A 194 -24.86 -17.56 2.01
CA ARG A 194 -25.79 -18.49 2.68
C ARG A 194 -26.36 -17.93 3.98
N ALA A 195 -25.58 -17.12 4.70
CA ALA A 195 -26.03 -16.52 5.96
C ALA A 195 -27.00 -15.35 5.75
N LEU A 196 -26.95 -14.69 4.58
CA LEU A 196 -27.74 -13.50 4.26
C LEU A 196 -28.92 -13.77 3.30
N SER A 197 -29.10 -15.02 2.86
CA SER A 197 -30.23 -15.49 2.04
C SER A 197 -31.33 -16.10 2.91
#